data_AF-A0A916BCX4-F1
#
_entry.id   AF-A0A916BCX4-F1
#
_cell.length_a   1.000
_cell.length_b   1.000
_cell.length_c   1.000
_cell.angle_alpha   90.00
_cell.angle_beta   90.00
_cell.angle_gamma   90.00
#
_symmetry.space_group_name_H-M   'P 1'
#
loop_
_entity.id
_entity.type
_entity.pdbx_description
1 polymer ?
#
loop_
_entity_poly.entity_id
_entity_poly.type
_entity_poly.pdbx_seq_one_letter_code
_entity_poly.pdbx_strand_id
1 'polypeptide(L)'
;MTENNDQDSKQYSREISQPFMDALKNGLLKPILERVKHDETLMLALRGKYINIYYRGGNLIEIRENDGCFSGKFSLNYICQRTEFLREEIKKFQKITLDN
;
A
#
# COMPACT_ATOMS: atom_id res chain seq x y z
N MET A 1 -40.45 4.74 -28.77
CA MET A 1 -39.74 3.45 -28.89
C MET A 1 -38.50 3.76 -29.73
N THR A 2 -37.29 3.87 -29.20
CA THR A 2 -36.69 3.24 -28.00
C THR A 2 -35.51 4.14 -27.57
N GLU A 3 -35.39 4.42 -26.28
CA GLU A 3 -34.22 5.13 -25.70
C GLU A 3 -33.00 4.19 -25.73
N ASN A 4 -31.92 4.64 -26.38
CA ASN A 4 -30.64 3.94 -26.35
C ASN A 4 -29.96 4.25 -25.01
N ASN A 5 -30.10 3.34 -24.06
CA ASN A 5 -29.33 3.35 -22.82
C ASN A 5 -27.96 2.71 -23.10
N ASP A 6 -27.01 3.52 -23.57
CA ASP A 6 -25.59 3.19 -23.55
C ASP A 6 -25.09 3.24 -22.10
N GLN A 7 -25.42 2.19 -21.33
CA GLN A 7 -24.69 1.88 -20.10
C GLN A 7 -23.39 1.20 -20.49
N ASP A 8 -22.38 2.02 -20.76
CA ASP A 8 -20.98 1.60 -20.85
C ASP A 8 -20.60 0.91 -19.53
N SER A 9 -20.66 -0.42 -19.53
CA SER A 9 -20.32 -1.24 -18.37
C SER A 9 -18.82 -1.08 -18.11
N LYS A 10 -18.48 -0.17 -17.19
CA LYS A 10 -17.10 0.12 -16.80
C LYS A 10 -16.50 -1.13 -16.11
N GLN A 11 -15.88 -2.01 -16.90
CA GLN A 11 -15.28 -3.24 -16.42
C GLN A 11 -14.05 -2.90 -15.57
N TYR A 12 -14.17 -3.07 -14.25
CA TYR A 12 -13.05 -2.91 -13.33
C TYR A 12 -12.11 -4.11 -13.45
N SER A 13 -11.14 -4.01 -14.37
CA SER A 13 -10.06 -4.99 -14.42
C SER A 13 -9.30 -4.97 -13.09
N ARG A 14 -9.14 -6.16 -12.49
CA ARG A 14 -8.29 -6.38 -11.30
C ARG A 14 -6.81 -6.50 -11.66
N GLU A 15 -6.47 -6.35 -12.93
CA GLU A 15 -5.13 -6.52 -13.46
C GLU A 15 -4.34 -5.22 -13.36
N ILE A 16 -3.03 -5.37 -13.18
CA ILE A 16 -2.06 -4.28 -13.32
C ILE A 16 -1.95 -3.94 -14.80
N SER A 17 -1.87 -2.64 -15.11
CA SER A 17 -1.71 -2.16 -16.48
C SER A 17 -0.37 -2.65 -17.07
N GLN A 18 -0.31 -2.82 -18.39
CA GLN A 18 0.95 -3.17 -19.06
C GLN A 18 2.06 -2.11 -18.81
N PRO A 19 1.80 -0.79 -18.88
CA PRO A 19 2.79 0.23 -18.54
C PRO A 19 3.35 0.08 -17.12
N PHE A 20 2.51 -0.26 -16.15
CA PHE A 20 2.96 -0.50 -14.77
C PHE A 20 3.82 -1.77 -14.68
N MET A 21 3.43 -2.86 -15.34
CA MET A 21 4.29 -4.07 -15.42
C MET A 21 5.66 -3.76 -16.04
N ASP A 22 5.70 -2.93 -17.09
CA ASP A 22 6.95 -2.54 -17.74
C ASP A 22 7.78 -1.63 -16.82
N ALA A 23 7.15 -0.71 -16.09
CA ALA A 23 7.81 0.09 -15.06
C ALA A 23 8.43 -0.77 -13.95
N LEU A 24 7.77 -1.87 -13.55
CA LEU A 24 8.28 -2.84 -12.56
C LEU A 24 9.44 -3.67 -13.09
N LYS A 25 9.37 -4.16 -14.33
CA LYS A 25 10.39 -5.08 -14.88
C LYS A 25 11.61 -4.35 -15.42
N ASN A 26 11.38 -3.23 -16.12
CA ASN A 26 12.37 -2.56 -16.96
C ASN A 26 12.50 -1.06 -16.68
N GLY A 27 11.58 -0.44 -15.93
CA GLY A 27 11.53 1.00 -15.75
C GLY A 27 11.80 1.48 -14.32
N LEU A 28 11.14 2.58 -13.95
CA LEU A 28 11.38 3.33 -12.71
C LEU A 28 11.17 2.50 -11.43
N LEU A 29 10.28 1.52 -11.45
CA LEU A 29 9.96 0.69 -10.28
C LEU A 29 10.84 -0.57 -10.19
N LYS A 30 11.73 -0.81 -11.15
CA LYS A 30 12.65 -1.96 -11.13
C LYS A 30 13.50 -2.05 -9.86
N PRO A 31 14.10 -0.96 -9.32
CA PRO A 31 14.87 -1.04 -8.08
C PRO A 31 14.03 -1.52 -6.88
N ILE A 32 12.74 -1.17 -6.87
CA ILE A 32 11.80 -1.62 -5.83
C ILE A 32 11.52 -3.11 -5.98
N LEU A 33 11.27 -3.58 -7.21
CA LEU A 33 11.06 -5.00 -7.49
C LEU A 33 12.28 -5.83 -7.09
N GLU A 34 13.48 -5.40 -7.46
CA GLU A 34 14.73 -6.09 -7.09
C GLU A 34 14.96 -6.09 -5.58
N ARG A 35 14.63 -4.99 -4.88
CA ARG A 35 14.70 -4.98 -3.41
C ARG A 35 13.79 -6.02 -2.78
N VAL A 36 12.56 -6.17 -3.27
CA VAL A 36 11.63 -7.19 -2.76
C VAL A 36 12.14 -8.60 -3.07
N LYS A 37 12.69 -8.86 -4.25
CA LYS A 37 13.24 -10.18 -4.62
C LYS A 37 14.42 -10.60 -3.73
N HIS A 38 15.24 -9.66 -3.27
CA HIS A 38 16.43 -9.93 -2.47
C HIS A 38 16.19 -9.91 -0.95
N ASP A 39 14.98 -9.60 -0.50
CA ASP A 39 14.66 -9.44 0.92
C ASP A 39 13.45 -10.32 1.27
N GLU A 40 13.72 -11.49 1.86
CA GLU A 40 12.69 -12.48 2.22
C GLU A 40 11.68 -11.98 3.27
N THR A 41 11.94 -10.83 3.90
CA THR A 41 11.01 -10.21 4.85
C THR A 41 9.98 -9.30 4.20
N LEU A 42 10.16 -8.98 2.91
CA LEU A 42 9.28 -8.16 2.12
C LEU A 42 8.34 -9.00 1.25
N MET A 43 7.12 -8.51 1.06
CA MET A 43 6.14 -9.11 0.17
C MET A 43 5.52 -8.03 -0.72
N LEU A 44 5.49 -8.26 -2.03
CA LEU A 44 4.81 -7.38 -2.99
C LEU A 44 3.47 -7.99 -3.39
N ALA A 45 2.40 -7.20 -3.33
CA ALA A 45 1.06 -7.59 -3.75
C ALA A 45 0.57 -6.71 -4.90
N LEU A 46 0.09 -7.34 -5.99
CA LEU A 46 -0.56 -6.67 -7.11
C LEU A 46 -2.05 -6.46 -6.80
N ARG A 47 -2.56 -5.23 -6.93
CA ARG A 47 -3.93 -4.86 -6.53
C ARG A 47 -4.65 -4.06 -7.62
N GLY A 48 -4.56 -4.51 -8.87
CA GLY A 48 -5.12 -3.80 -10.03
C GLY A 48 -4.38 -2.51 -10.32
N LYS A 49 -4.88 -1.37 -9.85
CA LYS A 49 -4.29 -0.05 -10.16
C LYS A 49 -3.12 0.38 -9.27
N TYR A 50 -2.71 -0.47 -8.34
CA TYR A 50 -1.63 -0.19 -7.41
C TYR A 50 -0.97 -1.47 -6.93
N ILE A 51 0.19 -1.33 -6.32
CA ILE A 51 0.87 -2.39 -5.59
C ILE A 51 1.03 -1.97 -4.13
N ASN A 52 1.10 -2.97 -3.26
CA ASN A 52 1.56 -2.78 -1.89
C ASN A 52 2.84 -3.55 -1.65
N ILE A 53 3.71 -3.00 -0.82
CA ILE A 53 4.84 -3.72 -0.25
C ILE A 53 4.57 -3.85 1.24
N TYR A 54 4.63 -5.08 1.73
CA TYR A 54 4.45 -5.41 3.12
C TYR A 54 5.80 -5.81 3.73
N TYR A 55 6.00 -5.46 4.99
CA TYR A 55 7.09 -5.99 5.82
C TYR A 55 6.47 -6.66 7.04
N ARG A 56 6.75 -7.96 7.23
CA ARG A 56 6.27 -8.77 8.37
C ARG A 56 4.78 -8.58 8.68
N GLY A 57 3.93 -8.60 7.65
CA GLY A 57 2.47 -8.48 7.76
C GLY A 57 1.92 -7.05 7.82
N GLY A 58 2.76 -6.04 7.98
CA GLY A 58 2.36 -4.64 7.93
C GLY A 58 2.51 -4.03 6.54
N ASN A 59 1.52 -3.29 6.07
CA ASN A 59 1.61 -2.54 4.81
C ASN A 59 2.64 -1.41 4.98
N LEU A 60 3.77 -1.47 4.29
CA LEU A 60 4.83 -0.47 4.40
C LEU A 60 4.57 0.71 3.46
N ILE A 61 4.37 0.42 2.16
CA ILE A 61 4.18 1.41 1.12
C ILE A 61 3.12 0.94 0.11
N GLU A 62 2.26 1.87 -0.31
CA GLU A 62 1.40 1.74 -1.49
C GLU A 62 2.03 2.53 -2.64
N ILE A 63 2.10 1.93 -3.83
CA ILE A 63 2.52 2.62 -5.06
C ILE A 63 1.39 2.52 -6.07
N ARG A 64 0.92 3.68 -6.54
CA ARG A 64 -0.22 3.80 -7.45
C ARG A 64 0.20 4.46 -8.75
N GLU A 65 -0.36 3.98 -9.85
CA GLU A 65 -0.27 4.63 -11.15
C GLU A 65 -1.42 5.63 -11.31
N ASN A 66 -1.11 6.86 -11.71
CA ASN A 66 -2.06 7.90 -12.07
C ASN A 66 -1.58 8.54 -13.39
N ASP A 67 -2.31 8.31 -14.48
CA ASP A 67 -2.06 8.92 -15.80
C ASP A 67 -0.60 8.84 -16.28
N GLY A 68 0.03 7.66 -16.13
CA GLY A 68 1.42 7.41 -16.53
C GLY A 68 2.49 7.87 -15.53
N CYS A 69 2.07 8.51 -14.43
CA CYS A 69 2.94 8.85 -13.29
C CYS A 69 2.74 7.87 -12.13
N PHE A 70 3.74 7.75 -11.25
CA PHE A 70 3.65 6.91 -10.05
C PHE A 70 3.68 7.78 -8.80
N SER A 71 2.81 7.47 -7.83
CA SER A 71 2.86 8.05 -6.48
C SER A 71 3.05 6.97 -5.44
N GLY A 72 3.92 7.24 -4.46
CA GLY A 72 4.20 6.36 -3.32
C GLY A 72 3.68 6.96 -2.03
N LYS A 73 3.00 6.16 -1.20
CA LYS A 73 2.51 6.56 0.13
C LYS A 73 2.94 5.55 1.18
N PHE A 74 3.70 6.00 2.17
CA PHE A 74 4.00 5.19 3.36
C PHE A 74 2.77 5.08 4.25
N SER A 75 2.51 3.88 4.76
CA SER A 75 1.40 3.66 5.67
C SER A 75 1.77 4.16 7.06
N LEU A 76 1.15 5.26 7.49
CA LEU A 76 1.31 5.74 8.87
C LEU A 76 0.87 4.70 9.89
N ASN A 77 -0.10 3.82 9.58
CA ASN A 77 -0.48 2.73 10.49
C ASN A 77 0.70 1.76 10.75
N TYR A 78 1.59 1.56 9.79
CA TYR A 78 2.80 0.78 10.01
C TYR A 78 3.79 1.52 10.92
N ILE A 79 3.91 2.84 10.76
CA ILE A 79 4.82 3.70 11.54
C ILE A 79 4.30 3.93 12.97
N CYS A 80 3.01 4.18 13.13
CA CYS A 80 2.34 4.61 14.36
C CYS A 80 1.72 3.47 15.19
N GLN A 81 1.67 2.22 14.69
CA GLN A 81 1.22 1.09 15.51
C GLN A 81 2.05 0.93 16.80
N ARG A 82 3.31 1.41 16.81
CA ARG A 82 4.12 1.48 18.01
C ARG A 82 3.71 2.62 18.95
N THR A 83 3.28 3.77 18.43
CA THR A 83 3.04 4.97 19.24
C THR A 83 1.75 4.88 20.06
N GLU A 84 0.68 4.28 19.52
CA GLU A 84 -0.56 4.10 20.28
C GLU A 84 -0.41 3.08 21.41
N PHE A 85 0.33 1.99 21.16
CA PHE A 85 0.71 1.05 22.22
C PHE A 85 1.51 1.73 23.33
N LEU A 86 2.51 2.54 22.97
CA LEU A 86 3.32 3.29 23.95
C LEU A 86 2.48 4.34 24.70
N ARG A 87 1.53 5.03 24.05
CA ARG A 87 0.61 5.96 24.70
C ARG A 87 -0.24 5.27 25.75
N GLU A 88 -0.80 4.11 25.44
CA GLU A 88 -1.63 3.34 26.38
C GLU A 88 -0.82 2.78 27.55
N GLU A 89 0.41 2.32 27.32
CA GLU A 89 1.32 1.91 28.39
C GLU A 89 1.67 3.09 29.31
N ILE A 90 2.04 4.25 28.76
CA ILE A 90 2.35 5.45 29.54
C ILE A 90 1.15 5.90 30.38
N LYS A 91 -0.07 5.86 29.83
CA LYS A 91 -1.30 6.17 30.60
C LYS A 91 -1.50 5.23 31.79
N LYS A 92 -1.23 3.93 31.63
CA LYS A 92 -1.30 2.96 32.75
C LYS A 92 -0.29 3.31 33.85
N PHE A 93 0.96 3.62 33.48
CA PHE A 93 1.99 4.00 34.44
C PHE A 93 1.66 5.31 35.17
N GLN A 94 1.12 6.31 34.48
CA GLN A 94 0.72 7.58 35.10
C GLN A 94 -0.44 7.42 36.09
N LYS A 95 -1.41 6.54 35.78
CA LYS A 95 -2.55 6.28 36.66
C LYS A 95 -2.13 5.64 37.99
N ILE A 96 -1.21 4.67 37.95
CA ILE A 96 -0.68 4.00 39.16
C ILE A 96 0.02 4.98 40.11
N THR A 97 0.69 5.99 39.58
CA THR A 97 1.41 7.00 40.39
C THR A 97 0.49 8.06 40.99
N LEU A 98 -0.74 8.21 40.48
CA LEU A 98 -1.72 9.19 40.97
C LEU A 98 -2.70 8.62 42.01
N ASP A 99 -2.79 7.29 42.10
CA ASP A 99 -3.69 6.56 43.01
C ASP A 99 -2.98 6.12 44.33
N ASN A 100 -1.73 6.53 44.58
CA ASN A 100 -0.97 6.32 45.82
C ASN A 100 -0.57 7.67 46.46
#